data_AF-A0AA89I1F4-F1
#
_entry.id   AF-A0AA89I1F4-F1
#
_cell.length_a   1.000
_cell.length_b   1.000
_cell.length_c   1.000
_cell.angle_alpha   90.00
_cell.angle_beta   90.00
_cell.angle_gamma   90.00
#
_symmetry.space_group_name_H-M   'P 1'
#
loop_
_entity.id
_entity.type
_entity.pdbx_description
1 polymer ?
#
loop_
_entity_poly.entity_id
_entity_poly.type
_entity_poly.pdbx_seq_one_letter_code
_entity_poly.pdbx_strand_id
1 'polypeptide(L)'
;MIIMLHWLWVLIVGALIGIIAGALTSRDLPAGWIGNIIGGLVGAWLGQALFGSWGPQLAGMALIPSIIGAVIVVFVVSLLMTRKKS
;
A
#
# COMPACT_ATOMS: atom_id res chain seq x y z
N MET A 1 -0.21 -26.46 -3.06
CA MET A 1 -1.58 -26.11 -2.64
C MET A 1 -1.61 -24.98 -1.59
N ILE A 2 -0.79 -25.03 -0.53
CA ILE A 2 -0.76 -23.99 0.54
C ILE A 2 -0.20 -22.63 0.05
N ILE A 3 0.78 -22.65 -0.86
CA ILE A 3 1.46 -21.43 -1.38
C ILE A 3 0.51 -20.57 -2.22
N MET A 4 -0.44 -21.18 -2.95
CA MET A 4 -1.39 -20.44 -3.79
C MET A 4 -2.42 -19.66 -2.97
N LEU A 5 -2.80 -20.16 -1.78
CA LEU A 5 -3.68 -19.44 -0.85
C LEU A 5 -2.97 -18.23 -0.22
N HIS A 6 -1.65 -18.32 -0.03
CA HIS A 6 -0.84 -17.26 0.58
C HIS A 6 -0.76 -16.01 -0.30
N TRP A 7 -0.57 -16.17 -1.62
CA TRP A 7 -0.57 -15.03 -2.56
C TRP A 7 -1.91 -14.31 -2.62
N LEU A 8 -3.02 -15.05 -2.55
CA LEU A 8 -4.36 -14.46 -2.50
C LEU A 8 -4.55 -13.63 -1.21
N TRP A 9 -4.05 -14.13 -0.08
CA TRP A 9 -4.10 -13.42 1.19
C TRP A 9 -3.24 -12.14 1.19
N VAL A 10 -2.04 -12.20 0.62
CA VAL A 10 -1.16 -11.02 0.43
C VAL A 10 -1.85 -9.94 -0.42
N LEU A 11 -2.52 -10.33 -1.51
CA LEU A 11 -3.26 -9.40 -2.36
C LEU A 11 -4.42 -8.74 -1.62
N ILE A 12 -5.20 -9.51 -0.85
CA ILE A 12 -6.33 -8.99 -0.06
C ILE A 12 -5.83 -8.01 1.01
N VAL A 13 -4.81 -8.39 1.78
CA VAL A 13 -4.23 -7.55 2.84
C VAL A 13 -3.61 -6.28 2.26
N GLY A 14 -2.84 -6.40 1.18
CA GLY A 14 -2.22 -5.26 0.50
C GLY A 14 -3.25 -4.31 -0.12
N ALA A 15 -4.33 -4.84 -0.69
CA ALA A 15 -5.44 -4.03 -1.20
C ALA A 15 -6.16 -3.25 -0.08
N LEU A 16 -6.40 -3.90 1.07
CA LEU A 16 -6.95 -3.24 2.25
C LEU A 16 -6.06 -2.11 2.75
N ILE A 17 -4.75 -2.37 2.89
CA ILE A 17 -3.77 -1.36 3.29
C ILE A 17 -3.75 -0.19 2.30
N GLY A 18 -3.81 -0.45 1.00
CA GLY A 18 -3.84 0.57 -0.02
C GLY A 18 -5.06 1.47 0.03
N ILE A 19 -6.26 0.88 0.19
CA ILE A 19 -7.50 1.65 0.37
C ILE A 19 -7.43 2.49 1.66
N ILE A 20 -6.96 1.91 2.76
CA ILE A 20 -6.79 2.63 4.04
C ILE A 20 -5.79 3.78 3.89
N ALA A 21 -4.67 3.57 3.18
CA ALA A 21 -3.65 4.59 2.95
C ALA A 21 -4.19 5.76 2.12
N GLY A 22 -4.97 5.48 1.07
CA GLY A 22 -5.66 6.52 0.28
C GLY A 22 -6.68 7.30 1.10
N ALA A 23 -7.50 6.59 1.88
CA ALA A 23 -8.44 7.22 2.80
C ALA A 23 -7.74 8.10 3.85
N LEU A 24 -6.65 7.60 4.45
CA LEU A 24 -5.90 8.30 5.48
C LEU A 24 -5.17 9.55 4.94
N THR A 25 -4.68 9.47 3.71
CA THR A 25 -4.08 10.62 3.02
C THR A 25 -5.12 11.58 2.42
N SER A 26 -6.42 11.25 2.52
CA SER A 26 -7.54 11.99 1.90
C SER A 26 -7.27 12.28 0.43
N ARG A 27 -6.59 11.35 -0.25
CA ARG A 27 -6.01 11.50 -1.56
C ARG A 27 -6.18 10.21 -2.34
N ASP A 28 -6.76 10.34 -3.53
CA ASP A 28 -6.86 9.24 -4.46
C ASP A 28 -5.79 9.32 -5.53
N LEU A 29 -5.23 8.17 -5.87
CA LEU A 29 -4.35 8.01 -7.02
C LEU A 29 -5.13 8.03 -8.34
N PRO A 30 -4.47 8.32 -9.47
CA PRO A 30 -5.07 8.11 -10.79
C PRO A 30 -5.56 6.66 -10.90
N ALA A 31 -6.80 6.46 -11.33
CA ALA A 31 -7.57 5.20 -11.23
C ALA A 31 -8.33 4.95 -9.90
N GLY A 32 -8.44 5.95 -9.02
CA GLY A 32 -9.29 5.92 -7.83
C GLY A 32 -8.88 4.80 -6.87
N TRP A 33 -9.85 3.98 -6.47
CA TRP A 33 -9.62 2.87 -5.54
C TRP A 33 -8.61 1.82 -6.05
N ILE A 34 -8.53 1.60 -7.37
CA ILE A 34 -7.55 0.69 -7.99
C ILE A 34 -6.14 1.28 -7.89
N GLY A 35 -6.01 2.58 -8.13
CA GLY A 35 -4.76 3.30 -7.97
C GLY A 35 -4.26 3.18 -6.53
N ASN A 36 -5.13 3.36 -5.54
CA ASN A 36 -4.81 3.23 -4.12
C ASN A 36 -4.38 1.81 -3.74
N ILE A 37 -4.98 0.77 -4.31
CA ILE A 37 -4.55 -0.63 -4.12
C ILE A 37 -3.13 -0.84 -4.66
N ILE A 38 -2.86 -0.40 -5.90
CA ILE A 38 -1.54 -0.58 -6.53
C ILE A 38 -0.48 0.24 -5.79
N GLY A 39 -0.77 1.50 -5.49
CA GLY A 39 0.11 2.37 -4.70
C GLY A 39 0.33 1.84 -3.29
N GLY A 40 -0.69 1.23 -2.69
CA GLY A 40 -0.62 0.55 -1.41
C GLY A 40 0.25 -0.69 -1.41
N LEU A 41 0.14 -1.55 -2.43
CA LEU A 41 1.00 -2.73 -2.61
C LEU A 41 2.47 -2.33 -2.80
N VAL A 42 2.72 -1.34 -3.68
CA VAL A 42 4.07 -0.82 -3.94
C VAL A 42 4.64 -0.15 -2.69
N GLY A 43 3.85 0.66 -2.00
CA GLY A 43 4.26 1.33 -0.78
C GLY A 43 4.44 0.38 0.40
N ALA A 44 3.64 -0.68 0.52
CA ALA A 44 3.82 -1.70 1.53
C ALA A 44 5.16 -2.42 1.35
N TRP A 45 5.46 -2.81 0.11
CA TRP A 45 6.75 -3.42 -0.24
C TRP A 45 7.93 -2.47 0.03
N LEU A 46 7.82 -1.20 -0.37
CA LEU A 46 8.84 -0.18 -0.10
C LEU A 46 9.00 0.10 1.39
N GLY A 47 7.91 0.17 2.15
CA GLY A 47 7.93 0.39 3.59
C GLY A 47 8.63 -0.74 4.33
N GLN A 48 8.35 -1.98 3.96
CA GLN A 48 9.09 -3.15 4.45
C GLN A 48 10.57 -3.11 4.08
N ALA A 49 10.90 -2.73 2.84
CA ALA A 49 12.29 -2.66 2.39
C ALA A 49 13.09 -1.55 3.10
N LEU A 50 12.45 -0.42 3.43
CA LEU A 50 13.10 0.73 4.05
C LEU A 50 13.14 0.66 5.57
N PHE A 51 12.03 0.26 6.20
CA PHE A 51 11.91 0.23 7.66
C PHE A 51 12.18 -1.17 8.25
N GLY A 52 12.31 -2.20 7.41
CA GLY A 52 12.51 -3.59 7.84
C GLY A 52 11.20 -4.32 8.13
N SER A 53 11.30 -5.42 8.88
CA SER A 53 10.17 -6.33 9.15
C SER A 53 9.87 -6.46 10.65
N TRP A 54 9.77 -5.33 11.34
CA TRP A 54 9.45 -5.29 12.75
C TRP A 54 7.94 -5.10 13.00
N GLY A 55 7.46 -5.66 14.10
CA GLY A 55 6.05 -5.62 14.48
C GLY A 55 5.21 -6.80 13.96
N PRO A 56 3.88 -6.73 14.14
CA PRO A 56 2.96 -7.80 13.78
C PRO A 56 3.02 -8.10 12.28
N GLN A 57 3.10 -9.39 11.93
CA GLN A 57 3.13 -9.84 10.55
C GLN A 57 1.75 -10.32 10.12
N LEU A 58 1.21 -9.78 9.02
CA LEU A 58 0.05 -10.36 8.33
C LEU A 58 0.49 -10.79 6.93
N ALA A 59 0.04 -11.96 6.50
CA ALA A 59 0.36 -12.49 5.19
C ALA A 59 1.88 -12.67 4.94
N GLY A 60 2.70 -12.78 5.99
CA GLY A 60 4.16 -12.78 5.87
C GLY A 60 4.77 -11.40 5.60
N MET A 61 3.99 -10.33 5.70
CA MET A 61 4.45 -8.94 5.60
C MET A 61 4.29 -8.22 6.94
N ALA A 62 5.29 -7.42 7.35
CA ALA A 62 5.20 -6.64 8.58
C ALA A 62 4.21 -5.48 8.39
N LEU A 63 3.18 -5.44 9.23
CA LEU A 63 2.03 -4.56 9.07
C LEU A 63 2.39 -3.08 9.24
N ILE A 64 3.19 -2.78 10.27
CA ILE A 64 3.54 -1.39 10.62
C ILE A 64 4.41 -0.75 9.52
N PRO A 65 5.55 -1.35 9.11
CA PRO A 65 6.33 -0.87 7.97
C PRO A 65 5.50 -0.73 6.69
N SER A 66 4.62 -1.70 6.43
CA SER A 66 3.80 -1.74 5.22
C SER A 66 2.79 -0.59 5.15
N ILE A 67 2.06 -0.32 6.23
CA ILE A 67 1.07 0.76 6.27
C ILE A 67 1.77 2.12 6.11
N ILE A 68 2.88 2.32 6.81
CA ILE A 68 3.65 3.57 6.74
C ILE A 68 4.15 3.80 5.30
N GLY A 69 4.75 2.78 4.68
CA GLY A 69 5.22 2.89 3.30
C GLY A 69 4.09 3.11 2.29
N ALA A 70 2.94 2.44 2.46
CA ALA A 70 1.75 2.64 1.64
C ALA A 70 1.24 4.08 1.71
N VAL A 71 1.12 4.64 2.92
CA VAL A 71 0.71 6.04 3.16
C VAL A 71 1.67 7.01 2.49
N ILE A 72 2.99 6.80 2.65
CA ILE A 72 4.01 7.67 2.04
C ILE A 72 3.91 7.64 0.51
N VAL A 73 3.83 6.45 -0.10
CA VAL A 73 3.76 6.33 -1.55
C VAL A 73 2.48 6.96 -2.09
N VAL A 74 1.32 6.63 -1.51
CA VAL A 74 0.04 7.20 -1.95
C VAL A 74 0.06 8.73 -1.82
N PHE A 75 0.61 9.26 -0.74
CA PHE A 75 0.77 10.70 -0.53
C PHE A 75 1.67 11.36 -1.59
N VAL A 76 2.87 10.82 -1.82
CA VAL A 76 3.84 11.38 -2.76
C VAL A 76 3.33 11.28 -4.20
N VAL A 77 2.81 10.13 -4.60
CA VAL A 77 2.30 9.92 -5.96
C VAL A 77 1.07 10.79 -6.21
N SER A 78 0.16 10.90 -5.24
CA SER A 78 -0.96 11.84 -5.33
C SER A 78 -0.47 13.28 -5.47
N LEU A 79 0.52 13.72 -4.69
CA LEU A 79 1.10 15.07 -4.81
C LEU A 79 1.70 15.34 -6.19
N LEU A 80 2.45 14.38 -6.74
CA LEU A 80 3.06 14.50 -8.06
C LEU A 80 2.01 14.54 -9.19
N MET A 81 0.95 13.74 -9.09
CA MET A 81 -0.12 13.71 -10.10
C MET A 81 -1.15 14.84 -9.97
N THR A 82 -1.42 15.37 -8.77
CA THR A 82 -2.31 16.53 -8.58
C THR A 82 -1.82 17.76 -9.37
N ARG A 83 -0.52 17.89 -9.65
CA ARG A 83 0.02 18.98 -10.49
C ARG A 83 -0.34 18.89 -11.98
N LYS A 84 -0.91 17.79 -12.48
CA LYS A 84 -1.26 17.60 -13.90
C LYS A 84 -2.76 17.75 -14.20
N LYS A 85 -3.44 18.70 -13.55
CA LYS A 85 -4.77 19.15 -13.99
C LYS A 85 -4.72 20.65 -14.27
N SER A 86 -3.95 21.00 -15.31
CA SER A 86 -4.03 22.31 -15.97
C SER A 86 -4.97 22.24 -17.15
#